data_AF-A0A6G3UCK6-F1
#
_entry.id   AF-A0A6G3UCK6-F1
#
_cell.length_a   1.000
_cell.length_b   1.000
_cell.length_c   1.000
_cell.angle_alpha   90.00
_cell.angle_beta   90.00
_cell.angle_gamma   90.00
#
_symmetry.space_group_name_H-M   'P 1'
#
loop_
_entity.id
_entity.type
_entity.pdbx_description
1 polymer ?
#
loop_
_entity_poly.entity_id
_entity_poly.type
_entity_poly.pdbx_seq_one_letter_code
_entity_poly.pdbx_strand_id
1 'polypeptide(L)'
;ARCADGAAAVLRLRGRTGTVRELPVETDGRDVAFTVPHTGPVDDGDHIWDVYVRPAADAPLIRVGRLLDDVADRKRVHVYPRVTVGGSGLRPYYTVDNDLSFAVTRAAE
;
A
#
# COMPACT_ATOMS: atom_id res chain seq x y z
N ALA A 1 17.31 0.54 -2.92
CA ALA A 1 17.26 1.51 -4.03
C ALA A 1 17.29 2.91 -3.42
N ARG A 2 17.79 3.92 -4.13
CA ARG A 2 17.60 5.32 -3.72
C ARG A 2 16.46 5.92 -4.54
N CYS A 3 15.66 6.76 -3.90
CA CYS A 3 14.64 7.51 -4.60
C CYS A 3 15.24 8.76 -5.24
N ALA A 4 14.76 9.11 -6.43
CA ALA A 4 15.19 10.24 -7.23
C ALA A 4 13.97 10.89 -7.90
N ASP A 5 14.21 11.82 -8.82
CA ASP A 5 13.15 12.49 -9.56
C ASP A 5 12.18 11.50 -10.22
N GLY A 6 10.88 11.76 -10.05
CA GLY A 6 9.81 10.87 -10.51
C GLY A 6 9.56 9.65 -9.63
N ALA A 7 10.13 9.59 -8.42
CA ALA A 7 9.72 8.62 -7.42
C ALA A 7 8.23 8.75 -7.08
N ALA A 8 7.56 7.63 -6.86
CA ALA A 8 6.14 7.61 -6.52
C ALA A 8 5.78 6.36 -5.70
N ALA A 9 4.77 6.49 -4.84
CA ALA A 9 4.09 5.34 -4.26
C ALA A 9 3.00 4.91 -5.24
N VAL A 10 2.87 3.61 -5.45
CA VAL A 10 1.96 3.05 -6.46
C VAL A 10 1.06 2.03 -5.79
N LEU A 11 -0.24 2.27 -5.87
CA LEU A 11 -1.27 1.33 -5.45
C LEU A 11 -1.76 0.56 -6.66
N ARG A 12 -1.77 -0.77 -6.61
CA ARG A 12 -2.38 -1.62 -7.64
C ARG A 12 -3.54 -2.43 -7.06
N LEU A 13 -4.68 -2.43 -7.74
CA LEU A 13 -5.82 -3.21 -7.30
C LEU A 13 -5.55 -4.70 -7.54
N ARG A 14 -5.68 -5.52 -6.50
CA ARG A 14 -5.43 -6.96 -6.60
C ARG A 14 -6.54 -7.65 -7.40
N GLY A 15 -6.15 -8.53 -8.31
CA GLY A 15 -7.08 -9.33 -9.13
C GLY A 15 -7.77 -8.57 -10.27
N ARG A 16 -7.61 -7.25 -10.39
CA ARG A 16 -8.06 -6.45 -11.54
C ARG A 16 -6.89 -5.77 -12.22
N THR A 17 -6.53 -6.26 -13.39
CA THR A 17 -5.45 -5.67 -14.21
C THR A 17 -5.83 -4.26 -14.66
N GLY A 18 -4.92 -3.31 -14.52
CA GLY A 18 -5.04 -1.95 -15.07
C GLY A 18 -5.50 -0.87 -14.09
N THR A 19 -6.03 -1.22 -12.92
CA THR A 19 -6.41 -0.21 -11.92
C THR A 19 -5.20 0.14 -11.04
N VAL A 20 -4.61 1.31 -11.31
CA VAL A 20 -3.41 1.83 -10.65
C VAL A 20 -3.67 3.24 -10.13
N ARG A 21 -3.15 3.57 -8.95
CA ARG A 21 -3.10 4.95 -8.44
C ARG A 21 -1.68 5.29 -8.06
N GLU A 22 -1.17 6.40 -8.58
CA GLU A 22 0.12 6.94 -8.20
C GLU A 22 -0.07 8.04 -7.17
N LEU A 23 0.79 8.05 -6.16
CA LEU A 23 0.79 8.99 -5.05
C LEU A 23 2.17 9.66 -4.97
N PRO A 24 2.22 10.97 -4.67
CA PRO A 24 3.48 11.63 -4.42
C PRO A 24 4.17 11.02 -3.20
N VAL A 25 5.50 11.06 -3.21
CA VAL A 25 6.34 10.66 -2.08
C VAL A 25 7.18 11.84 -1.62
N GLU A 26 7.36 11.92 -0.31
CA GLU A 26 8.41 12.71 0.31
C GLU A 26 9.62 11.79 0.53
N THR A 27 10.82 12.28 0.21
CA THR A 27 12.03 11.46 0.32
C THR A 27 13.29 12.31 0.49
N ASP A 28 14.25 11.79 1.24
CA ASP A 28 15.64 12.28 1.30
C ASP A 28 16.59 11.45 0.41
N GLY A 29 16.02 10.59 -0.43
CA GLY A 29 16.69 9.62 -1.28
C GLY A 29 16.87 8.24 -0.64
N ARG A 30 16.73 8.10 0.68
CA ARG A 30 16.76 6.79 1.38
C ARG A 30 15.40 6.44 1.97
N ASP A 31 14.82 7.39 2.67
CA ASP A 31 13.52 7.22 3.32
C ASP A 31 12.41 7.71 2.39
N VAL A 32 11.24 7.09 2.51
CA VAL A 32 10.07 7.40 1.70
C VAL A 32 8.85 7.48 2.60
N ALA A 33 8.15 8.61 2.52
CA ALA A 33 6.85 8.79 3.13
C ALA A 33 5.81 9.12 2.04
N PHE A 34 4.60 8.60 2.21
CA PHE A 34 3.47 8.93 1.34
C PHE A 34 2.18 8.77 2.14
N THR A 35 1.14 9.48 1.68
CA THR A 35 -0.18 9.44 2.28
C THR A 35 -1.19 8.89 1.28
N VAL A 36 -1.95 7.88 1.70
CA VAL A 36 -3.09 7.37 0.90
C VAL A 36 -4.33 8.19 1.26
N PRO A 37 -4.91 8.95 0.32
CA PRO A 37 -6.15 9.69 0.60
C PRO A 37 -7.29 8.70 0.87
N HIS A 38 -8.19 9.07 1.77
CA HIS A 38 -9.35 8.24 2.08
C HIS A 38 -10.41 8.24 0.96
N THR A 39 -10.45 9.24 0.10
CA THR A 39 -11.35 9.30 -1.06
C THR A 39 -10.68 8.69 -2.28
N GLY A 40 -11.38 7.83 -3.04
CA GLY A 40 -10.88 7.20 -4.25
C GLY A 40 -10.42 5.75 -4.06
N PRO A 41 -9.28 5.47 -3.40
CA PRO A 41 -8.83 4.10 -3.14
C PRO A 41 -9.78 3.29 -2.23
N VAL A 42 -10.57 3.98 -1.40
CA VAL A 42 -11.43 3.38 -0.37
C VAL A 42 -12.90 3.29 -0.83
N ASP A 43 -13.16 3.63 -2.09
CA ASP A 43 -14.51 3.68 -2.64
C ASP A 43 -14.95 2.30 -3.13
N ASP A 44 -16.19 1.95 -2.80
CA ASP A 44 -16.99 0.82 -3.29
C ASP A 44 -16.42 -0.59 -3.19
N GLY A 45 -16.88 -1.30 -2.16
CA GLY A 45 -16.86 -2.75 -2.07
C GLY A 45 -15.63 -3.35 -1.42
N ASP A 46 -15.57 -4.69 -1.50
CA ASP A 46 -14.51 -5.45 -0.88
C ASP A 46 -13.40 -5.64 -1.88
N HIS A 47 -12.24 -5.05 -1.62
CA HIS A 47 -11.06 -5.15 -2.48
C HIS A 47 -9.77 -4.97 -1.70
N ILE A 48 -8.66 -5.28 -2.37
CA ILE A 48 -7.32 -5.18 -1.79
C ILE A 48 -6.45 -4.35 -2.70
N TRP A 49 -5.70 -3.42 -2.10
CA TRP A 49 -4.66 -2.67 -2.76
C TRP A 49 -3.28 -3.16 -2.34
N ASP A 50 -2.45 -3.36 -3.35
CA ASP A 50 -1.06 -3.75 -3.22
C ASP A 50 -0.20 -2.49 -3.24
N VAL A 51 0.72 -2.38 -2.28
CA VAL A 51 1.54 -1.19 -2.09
C VAL A 51 2.92 -1.40 -2.70
N TYR A 52 3.30 -0.49 -3.60
CA TYR A 52 4.60 -0.45 -4.23
C TYR A 52 5.25 0.92 -4.08
N VAL A 53 6.56 0.96 -4.25
CA VAL A 53 7.32 2.19 -4.53
C VAL A 53 7.99 2.05 -5.89
N ARG A 54 7.89 3.10 -6.70
CA ARG A 54 8.73 3.33 -7.87
C ARG A 54 9.84 4.32 -7.49
N PRO A 55 11.12 3.93 -7.48
CA PRO A 55 12.19 4.81 -7.02
C PRO A 55 12.54 5.98 -7.96
N ALA A 56 12.20 5.89 -9.25
CA ALA A 56 12.42 6.92 -10.26
C ALA A 56 11.49 6.65 -11.46
N ALA A 57 11.24 7.64 -12.33
CA ALA A 57 10.23 7.57 -13.41
C ALA A 57 10.24 6.25 -14.22
N ASP A 58 11.42 5.76 -14.60
CA ASP A 58 11.61 4.56 -15.43
C ASP A 58 12.03 3.31 -14.64
N ALA A 59 12.03 3.39 -13.31
CA ALA A 59 12.42 2.27 -12.45
C ALA A 59 11.29 1.23 -12.29
N PRO A 60 11.62 -0.06 -12.11
CA PRO A 60 10.61 -1.08 -11.83
C PRO A 60 9.94 -0.83 -10.48
N LEU A 61 8.69 -1.29 -10.35
CA LEU A 61 7.98 -1.24 -9.07
C LEU A 61 8.56 -2.23 -8.07
N ILE A 62 8.73 -1.78 -6.84
CA ILE A 62 9.24 -2.57 -5.71
C ILE A 62 8.11 -2.74 -4.69
N ARG A 63 7.87 -3.98 -4.25
CA ARG A 63 6.91 -4.27 -3.18
C ARG A 63 7.39 -3.69 -1.86
N VAL A 64 6.51 -2.99 -1.15
CA VAL A 64 6.81 -2.46 0.19
C VAL A 64 6.71 -3.60 1.22
N GLY A 65 7.57 -3.58 2.24
CA GLY A 65 7.45 -4.48 3.39
C GLY A 65 8.22 -5.79 3.28
N ARG A 66 8.57 -6.29 2.08
CA ARG A 66 9.19 -7.62 1.94
C ARG A 66 10.42 -7.84 2.81
N LEU A 67 11.29 -6.83 2.92
CA LEU A 67 12.51 -6.86 3.74
C LEU A 67 12.44 -5.70 4.73
N LEU A 68 12.03 -5.99 5.97
CA LEU A 68 11.91 -5.01 7.06
C LEU A 68 11.94 -5.75 8.42
N ASP A 69 12.66 -5.21 9.41
CA ASP A 69 12.63 -5.58 10.84
C ASP A 69 12.98 -7.02 11.28
N ASP A 70 13.58 -7.86 10.42
CA ASP A 70 13.99 -9.25 10.75
C ASP A 70 12.88 -10.12 11.39
N VAL A 71 11.60 -9.80 11.09
CA VAL A 71 10.43 -10.56 11.55
C VAL A 71 9.91 -11.45 10.43
N ALA A 72 9.80 -12.76 10.71
CA ALA A 72 9.15 -13.74 9.86
C ALA A 72 7.62 -13.81 10.11
N ASP A 73 6.86 -14.34 9.14
CA ASP A 73 5.40 -14.53 9.22
C ASP A 73 4.61 -13.30 9.70
N ARG A 74 4.92 -12.13 9.13
CA ARG A 74 4.37 -10.85 9.62
C ARG A 74 2.87 -10.74 9.46
N LYS A 75 2.27 -11.49 8.54
CA LYS A 75 0.82 -11.56 8.39
C LYS A 75 0.12 -11.94 9.71
N ARG A 76 0.75 -12.79 10.53
CA ARG A 76 0.18 -13.24 11.81
C ARG A 76 0.59 -12.37 12.99
N VAL A 77 1.79 -11.78 12.94
CA VAL A 77 2.36 -11.03 14.07
C VAL A 77 1.97 -9.56 14.04
N HIS A 78 1.88 -8.94 12.86
CA HIS A 78 1.54 -7.52 12.70
C HIS A 78 0.06 -7.36 12.40
N VAL A 79 -0.69 -7.02 13.43
CA VAL A 79 -2.15 -6.82 13.38
C VAL A 79 -2.44 -5.33 13.49
N TYR A 80 -2.86 -4.72 12.38
CA TYR A 80 -3.31 -3.32 12.39
C TYR A 80 -4.82 -3.23 12.67
N PRO A 81 -5.26 -2.21 13.42
CA PRO A 81 -6.67 -1.96 13.64
C PRO A 81 -7.36 -1.56 12.33
N ARG A 82 -8.66 -1.88 12.23
CA ARG A 82 -9.52 -1.41 11.14
C ARG A 82 -9.95 0.03 11.44
N VAL A 83 -9.88 0.90 10.43
CA VAL A 83 -10.37 2.28 10.48
C VAL A 83 -11.62 2.38 9.60
N THR A 84 -12.69 3.01 10.08
CA THR A 84 -13.89 3.30 9.26
C THR A 84 -13.79 4.70 8.69
N VAL A 85 -13.92 4.85 7.37
CA VAL A 85 -13.98 6.15 6.69
C VAL A 85 -15.07 6.11 5.62
N GLY A 86 -16.00 7.07 5.67
CA GLY A 86 -17.04 7.21 4.64
C GLY A 86 -17.94 5.97 4.44
N GLY A 87 -18.17 5.16 5.48
CA GLY A 87 -18.93 3.90 5.36
C GLY A 87 -18.14 2.72 4.81
N SER A 88 -16.83 2.88 4.62
CA SER A 88 -15.90 1.79 4.27
C SER A 88 -14.95 1.50 5.42
N GLY A 89 -14.54 0.24 5.54
CA GLY A 89 -13.45 -0.20 6.40
C GLY A 89 -12.14 -0.23 5.67
N LEU A 90 -11.08 0.24 6.30
CA LEU A 90 -9.71 0.14 5.80
C LEU A 90 -8.85 -0.57 6.83
N ARG A 91 -8.06 -1.54 6.38
CA ARG A 91 -7.12 -2.26 7.24
C ARG A 91 -5.82 -2.59 6.51
N PRO A 92 -4.69 -2.00 6.92
CA PRO A 92 -3.37 -2.44 6.48
C PRO A 92 -3.06 -3.85 6.99
N TYR A 93 -2.31 -4.62 6.22
CA TYR A 93 -1.83 -5.93 6.63
C TYR A 93 -0.63 -6.38 5.79
N TYR A 94 0.13 -7.33 6.32
CA TYR A 94 1.17 -8.01 5.54
C TYR A 94 0.63 -9.25 4.84
N THR A 95 1.03 -9.48 3.58
CA THR A 95 0.72 -10.69 2.83
C THR A 95 1.50 -11.89 3.37
N VAL A 96 1.22 -13.09 2.85
CA VAL A 96 2.00 -14.30 3.17
C VAL A 96 3.48 -14.13 2.82
N ASP A 97 3.77 -13.34 1.79
CA ASP A 97 5.13 -13.01 1.34
C ASP A 97 5.75 -11.82 2.09
N ASN A 98 5.11 -11.36 3.18
CA ASN A 98 5.48 -10.18 3.97
C ASN A 98 5.45 -8.85 3.21
N ASP A 99 4.69 -8.74 2.13
CA ASP A 99 4.47 -7.45 1.48
C ASP A 99 3.35 -6.66 2.15
N LEU A 100 3.46 -5.34 2.16
CA LEU A 100 2.40 -4.46 2.63
C LEU A 100 1.25 -4.41 1.60
N SER A 101 0.03 -4.55 2.09
CA SER A 101 -1.21 -4.33 1.36
C SER A 101 -2.23 -3.71 2.30
N PHE A 102 -3.34 -3.22 1.77
CA PHE A 102 -4.48 -2.87 2.61
C PHE A 102 -5.78 -3.38 2.01
N ALA A 103 -6.65 -3.89 2.89
CA ALA A 103 -7.99 -4.30 2.52
C ALA A 103 -8.95 -3.13 2.73
N VAL A 104 -9.85 -2.98 1.77
CA VAL A 104 -11.06 -2.16 1.89
C VAL A 104 -12.23 -3.12 2.00
N THR A 105 -13.11 -2.88 2.96
CA THR A 105 -14.36 -3.62 3.13
C THR A 105 -15.51 -2.65 3.19
N ARG A 106 -16.73 -3.10 2.92
CA ARG A 106 -17.90 -2.35 3.38
C ARG A 106 -17.85 -2.17 4.90
N ALA A 107 -18.41 -1.08 5.41
CA ALA A 107 -18.76 -1.03 6.83
C ALA A 107 -19.80 -2.10 7.12
N ALA A 108 -19.63 -2.77 8.26
CA ALA A 108 -20.77 -3.43 8.87
C ALA A 108 -21.81 -2.34 9.16
N GLU A 109 -23.06 -2.62 8.82
CA GLU A 109 -24.21 -1.79 9.17
C GLU A 109 -24.33 -1.66 10.70
#